data_AF-A0A1C5T947-F1
#
_entry.id   AF-A0A1C5T947-F1
#
_cell.length_a   1.000
_cell.length_b   1.000
_cell.length_c   1.000
_cell.angle_alpha   90.00
_cell.angle_beta   90.00
_cell.angle_gamma   90.00
#
_symmetry.space_group_name_H-M   'P 1'
#
loop_
_entity.id
_entity.type
_entity.pdbx_description
1 polymer ?
#
loop_
_entity_poly.entity_id
_entity_poly.type
_entity_poly.pdbx_seq_one_letter_code
_entity_poly.pdbx_strand_id
1 'polypeptide(L)'
;MTQKRNNRLLNTKLNKYIIPGIMMSLALQLGNIVDTIFVSNLIGVDAMAAVTMSLPVETVIQLVGYCLGVGGSITAGIMLGRRDKETASKLFSATLTVTLIVGIIFSVAAFFTADPIAKALVSDGGVLMHYTRDYILVSMLGAPVIGVGLLMVNYLGAENHPELASAYLIVANVINLVLDYIFLKYTPMGIKGAALSTVLGFLLAMVIFILYIRSDKRNLSFVILKAKDFVILKEAIVTGVPMLVFMATNFVKALGLNLIIMHLIGEVGMAVFTVCDNVLMIVEMLTGGIIGVIPNVAGILYGEKDFVGIHVLCKKMLKYSYIVLALVFVCIMAFTKQITILFGSGDGELGAQMVSALRLFAFCAAPYLWNKFMVSYYESIEETSIASFVTLFENAVVLLPVTFVGIFVWKQIDGIGINGIAIAFVVTEFLTVIAANIYRKIKYKESTFYIIPEQNPGINLDFSIKSRLEESQDVHRKIKEFCIENNVSGSRANLAAVCAEEMTVNIIKFGGKSSNWIDINLCLEEDILNLRIRDNGVNFNPLEYKNDSEEFDIHGIELVKKISKSMNYIRAIDMNNTIISF
;
A
#
# COMPACT_ATOMS: atom_id res chain seq x y z
N MET A 1 -29.62 -12.38 23.13
CA MET A 1 -28.25 -12.83 23.49
C MET A 1 -27.32 -12.50 22.33
N THR A 2 -26.25 -11.74 22.52
CA THR A 2 -25.23 -11.48 21.48
C THR A 2 -24.42 -12.77 21.24
N GLN A 3 -24.87 -13.63 20.33
CA GLN A 3 -24.10 -14.79 19.90
C GLN A 3 -22.82 -14.29 19.22
N LYS A 4 -21.65 -14.68 19.76
CA LYS A 4 -20.35 -14.24 19.25
C LYS A 4 -20.11 -14.80 17.84
N ARG A 5 -19.88 -13.89 16.89
CA ARG A 5 -19.34 -14.19 15.56
C ARG A 5 -18.16 -15.16 15.64
N ASN A 6 -18.23 -16.27 14.92
CA ASN A 6 -17.10 -17.17 14.78
C ASN A 6 -16.15 -16.58 13.75
N ASN A 7 -15.16 -15.80 14.18
CA ASN A 7 -14.16 -15.17 13.29
C ASN A 7 -13.26 -16.18 12.54
N ARG A 8 -13.64 -17.46 12.44
CA ARG A 8 -12.84 -18.56 11.91
C ARG A 8 -12.61 -18.42 10.40
N LEU A 9 -13.61 -18.00 9.63
CA LEU A 9 -13.47 -17.78 8.19
C LEU A 9 -12.42 -16.70 7.92
N LEU A 10 -12.63 -15.52 8.52
CA LEU A 10 -11.71 -14.39 8.45
C LEU A 10 -10.31 -14.80 8.95
N ASN A 11 -10.22 -15.46 10.11
CA ASN A 11 -8.95 -15.91 10.66
C ASN A 11 -8.17 -16.86 9.74
N THR A 12 -8.85 -17.83 9.15
CA THR A 12 -8.22 -18.82 8.26
C THR A 12 -7.66 -18.14 7.03
N LYS A 13 -8.44 -17.19 6.46
CA LYS A 13 -7.99 -16.41 5.32
C LYS A 13 -6.82 -15.51 5.69
N LEU A 14 -6.91 -14.73 6.77
CA LEU A 14 -5.80 -13.89 7.23
C LEU A 14 -4.48 -14.68 7.39
N ASN A 15 -4.53 -15.91 7.91
CA ASN A 15 -3.34 -16.77 7.99
C ASN A 15 -2.78 -17.15 6.62
N LYS A 16 -3.64 -17.39 5.64
CA LYS A 16 -3.27 -17.70 4.25
C LYS A 16 -2.62 -16.49 3.55
N TYR A 17 -2.91 -15.26 3.96
CA TYR A 17 -2.38 -14.03 3.34
C TYR A 17 -1.08 -13.51 3.93
N ILE A 18 -0.72 -13.90 5.16
CA ILE A 18 0.53 -13.48 5.80
C ILE A 18 1.75 -13.92 4.98
N ILE A 19 1.82 -15.21 4.62
CA ILE A 19 2.98 -15.75 3.88
C ILE A 19 3.11 -15.10 2.49
N PRO A 20 2.06 -15.02 1.66
CA PRO A 20 2.11 -14.28 0.40
C PRO A 20 2.49 -12.80 0.57
N GLY A 21 1.99 -12.12 1.61
CA GLY A 21 2.35 -10.73 1.89
C GLY A 21 3.85 -10.56 2.18
N ILE A 22 4.41 -11.43 3.02
CA ILE A 22 5.86 -11.47 3.28
C ILE A 22 6.63 -11.79 2.00
N MET A 23 6.21 -12.81 1.23
CA MET A 23 6.86 -13.17 -0.04
C MET A 23 6.82 -12.04 -1.06
N MET A 24 5.72 -11.27 -1.12
CA MET A 24 5.57 -10.12 -2.00
C MET A 24 6.52 -9.00 -1.58
N SER A 25 6.59 -8.67 -0.29
CA SER A 25 7.52 -7.66 0.22
C SER A 25 8.98 -8.08 0.04
N LEU A 26 9.31 -9.36 0.28
CA LEU A 26 10.62 -9.93 0.00
C LEU A 26 10.96 -9.83 -1.49
N ALA A 27 10.05 -10.19 -2.39
CA ALA A 27 10.29 -10.14 -3.83
C ALA A 27 10.56 -8.72 -4.33
N LEU A 28 9.81 -7.73 -3.83
CA LEU A 28 10.01 -6.31 -4.16
C LEU A 28 11.41 -5.83 -3.73
N GLN A 29 11.80 -6.15 -2.51
CA GLN A 29 13.08 -5.69 -1.95
C GLN A 29 14.28 -6.48 -2.51
N LEU A 30 14.11 -7.78 -2.81
CA LEU A 30 15.10 -8.56 -3.54
C LEU A 30 15.26 -8.06 -4.97
N GLY A 31 14.18 -7.60 -5.63
CA GLY A 31 14.26 -6.93 -6.93
C GLY A 31 15.20 -5.73 -6.89
N ASN A 32 15.01 -4.83 -5.93
CA ASN A 32 15.87 -3.66 -5.72
C ASN A 32 17.34 -4.04 -5.50
N ILE A 33 17.60 -5.11 -4.73
CA ILE A 33 18.96 -5.61 -4.48
C ILE A 33 19.57 -6.19 -5.76
N VAL A 34 18.80 -6.95 -6.53
CA VAL A 34 19.28 -7.57 -7.78
C VAL A 34 19.66 -6.50 -8.80
N ASP A 35 18.85 -5.46 -8.97
CA ASP A 35 19.16 -4.33 -9.85
C ASP A 35 20.44 -3.62 -9.41
N THR A 36 20.56 -3.35 -8.10
CA THR A 36 21.76 -2.76 -7.48
C THR A 36 23.00 -3.62 -7.78
N ILE A 37 22.90 -4.94 -7.64
CA ILE A 37 24.00 -5.88 -7.89
C ILE A 37 24.38 -5.90 -9.38
N PHE A 38 23.40 -5.90 -10.29
CA PHE A 38 23.68 -5.89 -11.73
C PHE A 38 24.40 -4.62 -12.16
N VAL A 39 23.92 -3.45 -11.73
CA VAL A 39 24.57 -2.17 -12.03
C VAL A 39 25.97 -2.11 -11.42
N SER A 40 26.14 -2.55 -10.17
CA SER A 40 27.45 -2.56 -9.50
C SER A 40 28.47 -3.48 -10.16
N ASN A 41 28.11 -4.73 -10.43
CA ASN A 41 29.05 -5.73 -10.96
C ASN A 41 29.34 -5.57 -12.45
N LEU A 42 28.37 -5.12 -13.25
CA LEU A 42 28.55 -5.03 -14.72
C LEU A 42 29.18 -3.70 -15.15
N ILE A 43 29.00 -2.61 -14.41
CA ILE A 43 29.47 -1.27 -14.80
C ILE A 43 30.52 -0.71 -13.83
N GLY A 44 30.46 -1.08 -12.55
CA GLY A 44 31.41 -0.64 -11.51
C GLY A 44 30.81 0.32 -10.48
N VAL A 45 31.60 0.60 -9.44
CA VAL A 45 31.17 1.36 -8.25
C VAL A 45 30.78 2.81 -8.58
N ASP A 46 31.46 3.45 -9.53
CA ASP A 46 31.14 4.81 -9.97
C ASP A 46 29.75 4.91 -10.62
N ALA A 47 29.29 3.85 -11.29
CA ALA A 47 27.95 3.83 -11.89
C ALA A 47 26.86 3.72 -10.83
N MET A 48 27.08 2.92 -9.79
CA MET A 48 26.17 2.85 -8.64
C MET A 48 26.06 4.18 -7.92
N ALA A 49 27.19 4.82 -7.65
CA ALA A 49 27.20 6.15 -7.05
C ALA A 49 26.42 7.15 -7.92
N ALA A 50 26.56 7.08 -9.25
CA ALA A 50 25.82 7.95 -10.16
C ALA A 50 24.29 7.71 -10.12
N VAL A 51 23.83 6.46 -10.02
CA VAL A 51 22.40 6.14 -9.83
C VAL A 51 21.90 6.74 -8.52
N THR A 52 22.60 6.52 -7.41
CA THR A 52 22.23 7.07 -6.09
C THR A 52 22.16 8.60 -6.10
N MET A 53 23.14 9.28 -6.74
CA MET A 53 23.14 10.73 -6.87
C MET A 53 21.99 11.25 -7.75
N SER A 54 21.42 10.41 -8.62
CA SER A 54 20.33 10.78 -9.54
C SER A 54 18.93 10.58 -8.94
N LEU A 55 18.78 9.81 -7.84
CA LEU A 55 17.51 9.57 -7.15
C LEU A 55 16.68 10.82 -6.82
N PRO A 56 17.27 11.96 -6.41
CA PRO A 56 16.55 13.22 -6.24
C PRO A 56 15.74 13.62 -7.47
N VAL A 57 16.36 13.50 -8.65
CA VAL A 57 15.77 13.91 -9.92
C VAL A 57 14.67 12.94 -10.32
N GLU A 58 14.90 11.63 -10.14
CA GLU A 58 13.86 10.63 -10.37
C GLU A 58 12.62 10.84 -9.51
N THR A 59 12.82 11.18 -8.23
CA THR A 59 11.72 11.50 -7.31
C THR A 59 10.87 12.65 -7.84
N VAL A 60 11.51 13.71 -8.36
CA VAL A 60 10.81 14.87 -8.96
C VAL A 60 10.06 14.49 -10.25
N ILE A 61 10.62 13.60 -11.07
CA ILE A 61 9.95 13.11 -12.28
C ILE A 61 8.68 12.32 -11.93
N GLN A 62 8.78 11.42 -10.94
CA GLN A 62 7.67 10.57 -10.51
C GLN A 62 6.59 11.35 -9.75
N LEU A 63 6.94 12.46 -9.12
CA LEU A 63 6.08 13.29 -8.27
C LEU A 63 4.76 13.68 -8.95
N VAL A 64 4.78 14.04 -10.23
CA VAL A 64 3.57 14.45 -10.96
C VAL A 64 2.65 13.25 -11.19
N GLY A 65 3.22 12.10 -11.58
CA GLY A 65 2.47 10.86 -11.79
C GLY A 65 1.82 10.36 -10.50
N TYR A 66 2.53 10.43 -9.37
CA TYR A 66 1.97 10.06 -8.06
C TYR A 66 0.90 11.03 -7.57
N CYS A 67 1.14 12.33 -7.63
CA CYS A 67 0.17 13.33 -7.16
C CYS A 67 -1.15 13.26 -7.92
N LEU A 68 -1.07 13.34 -9.26
CA LEU A 68 -2.27 13.30 -10.10
C LEU A 68 -2.85 11.89 -10.19
N GLY A 69 -2.02 10.85 -10.03
CA GLY A 69 -2.46 9.46 -10.02
C GLY A 69 -3.29 9.14 -8.78
N VAL A 70 -2.71 9.32 -7.58
CA VAL A 70 -3.38 9.04 -6.30
C VAL A 70 -4.54 10.01 -6.09
N GLY A 71 -4.30 11.31 -6.24
CA GLY A 71 -5.33 12.32 -6.02
C GLY A 71 -6.47 12.25 -7.06
N GLY A 72 -6.11 12.03 -8.32
CA GLY A 72 -7.09 11.88 -9.41
C GLY A 72 -7.90 10.60 -9.32
N SER A 73 -7.29 9.47 -8.93
CA SER A 73 -8.01 8.19 -8.82
C SER A 73 -8.99 8.19 -7.65
N ILE A 74 -8.62 8.76 -6.50
CA ILE A 74 -9.52 8.89 -5.33
C ILE A 74 -10.72 9.78 -5.70
N THR A 75 -10.48 10.98 -6.24
CA THR A 75 -11.56 11.90 -6.62
C THR A 75 -12.44 11.30 -7.73
N ALA A 76 -11.85 10.63 -8.73
CA ALA A 76 -12.62 9.92 -9.75
C ALA A 76 -13.43 8.76 -9.16
N GLY A 77 -12.88 8.00 -8.21
CA GLY A 77 -13.59 6.94 -7.49
C GLY A 77 -14.83 7.48 -6.76
N ILE A 78 -14.73 8.64 -6.10
CA ILE A 78 -15.86 9.31 -5.45
C ILE A 78 -16.94 9.69 -6.48
N MET A 79 -16.54 10.24 -7.64
CA MET A 79 -17.47 10.61 -8.72
C MET A 79 -18.16 9.38 -9.32
N LEU A 80 -17.41 8.30 -9.56
CA LEU A 80 -17.95 7.02 -10.01
C LEU A 80 -18.93 6.43 -8.99
N GLY A 81 -18.64 6.53 -7.69
CA GLY A 81 -19.53 6.12 -6.61
C GLY A 81 -20.86 6.90 -6.61
N ARG A 82 -20.83 8.19 -7.00
CA ARG A 82 -22.02 9.03 -7.22
C ARG A 82 -22.73 8.77 -8.56
N ARG A 83 -22.26 7.79 -9.33
CA ARG A 83 -22.70 7.47 -10.70
C ARG A 83 -22.48 8.59 -11.72
N ASP A 84 -21.59 9.54 -11.42
CA ASP A 84 -21.21 10.63 -12.34
C ASP A 84 -19.99 10.23 -13.20
N LYS A 85 -20.25 9.36 -14.18
CA LYS A 85 -19.21 8.86 -15.09
C LYS A 85 -18.64 9.94 -16.02
N GLU A 86 -19.44 10.94 -16.38
CA GLU A 86 -19.03 12.00 -17.29
C GLU A 86 -17.97 12.87 -16.64
N THR A 87 -18.23 13.34 -15.43
CA THR A 87 -17.29 14.17 -14.67
C THR A 87 -16.03 13.39 -14.30
N ALA A 88 -16.16 12.12 -13.92
CA ALA A 88 -15.02 11.25 -13.66
C ALA A 88 -14.12 11.06 -14.91
N SER A 89 -14.73 10.89 -16.09
CA SER A 89 -14.01 10.76 -17.37
C SER A 89 -13.31 12.07 -17.78
N LYS A 90 -13.93 13.23 -17.52
CA LYS A 90 -13.29 14.54 -17.71
C LYS A 90 -12.08 14.70 -16.79
N LEU A 91 -12.22 14.34 -15.50
CA LEU A 91 -11.10 14.40 -14.56
C LEU A 91 -9.95 13.50 -15.00
N PHE A 92 -10.23 12.25 -15.36
CA PHE A 92 -9.23 11.31 -15.89
C PHE A 92 -8.50 11.87 -17.12
N SER A 93 -9.26 12.43 -18.07
CA SER A 93 -8.68 13.01 -19.28
C SER A 93 -7.80 14.22 -18.94
N ALA A 94 -8.19 15.05 -17.96
CA ALA A 94 -7.44 16.22 -17.53
C ALA A 94 -6.14 15.82 -16.81
N THR A 95 -6.19 14.89 -15.86
CA THR A 95 -5.00 14.41 -15.15
C THR A 95 -4.02 13.72 -16.09
N LEU A 96 -4.52 12.91 -17.04
CA LEU A 96 -3.71 12.29 -18.08
C LEU A 96 -3.02 13.33 -18.98
N THR A 97 -3.77 14.32 -19.46
CA THR A 97 -3.26 15.37 -20.34
C THR A 97 -2.18 16.20 -19.65
N VAL A 98 -2.41 16.61 -18.39
CA VAL A 98 -1.44 17.39 -17.62
C VAL A 98 -0.19 16.57 -17.33
N THR A 99 -0.34 15.30 -16.95
CA THR A 99 0.81 14.40 -16.69
C THR A 99 1.67 14.25 -17.94
N LEU A 100 1.04 14.08 -19.11
CA LEU A 100 1.76 14.00 -20.39
C LEU A 100 2.46 15.32 -20.74
N ILE A 101 1.79 16.46 -20.60
CA ILE A 101 2.37 17.78 -20.88
C ILE A 101 3.58 18.04 -19.97
N VAL A 102 3.43 17.82 -18.66
CA VAL A 102 4.52 18.03 -17.70
C VAL A 102 5.67 17.06 -17.96
N GLY A 103 5.37 15.80 -18.29
CA GLY A 103 6.37 14.83 -18.70
C GLY A 103 7.15 15.30 -19.94
N ILE A 104 6.47 15.81 -20.97
CA ILE A 104 7.11 16.34 -22.18
C ILE A 104 7.98 17.56 -21.83
N ILE A 105 7.52 18.44 -20.94
CA ILE A 105 8.32 19.57 -20.45
C ILE A 105 9.61 19.07 -19.79
N PHE A 106 9.54 18.04 -18.94
CA PHE A 106 10.74 17.42 -18.37
C PHE A 106 11.66 16.82 -19.44
N SER A 107 11.12 16.13 -20.45
CA SER A 107 11.93 15.57 -21.54
C SER A 107 12.63 16.63 -22.37
N VAL A 108 11.96 17.75 -22.69
CA VAL A 108 12.58 18.86 -23.41
C VAL A 108 13.59 19.58 -22.53
N ALA A 109 13.27 19.80 -21.25
CA ALA A 109 14.18 20.43 -20.30
C ALA A 109 15.46 19.60 -20.09
N ALA A 110 15.38 18.26 -20.19
CA ALA A 110 16.50 17.34 -20.00
C ALA A 110 17.76 17.76 -20.78
N PHE A 111 17.59 18.20 -22.03
CA PHE A 111 18.71 18.61 -22.89
C PHE A 111 19.46 19.84 -22.37
N PHE A 112 18.79 20.71 -21.61
CA PHE A 112 19.35 21.94 -21.06
C PHE A 112 19.73 21.80 -19.58
N THR A 113 19.02 20.96 -18.82
CA THR A 113 19.13 20.89 -17.37
C THR A 113 19.94 19.69 -16.88
N ALA A 114 20.09 18.60 -17.64
CA ALA A 114 20.78 17.40 -17.16
C ALA A 114 22.25 17.68 -16.76
N ASP A 115 22.97 18.48 -17.56
CA ASP A 115 24.35 18.87 -17.28
C ASP A 115 24.51 19.80 -16.05
N PRO A 116 23.77 20.92 -15.92
CA PRO A 116 23.87 21.76 -14.73
C PRO A 116 23.35 21.07 -13.47
N ILE A 117 22.34 20.20 -13.56
CA ILE A 117 21.88 19.41 -12.41
C ILE A 117 22.97 18.42 -11.99
N ALA A 118 23.60 17.71 -12.92
CA ALA A 118 24.69 16.78 -12.60
C ALA A 118 25.88 17.49 -11.94
N LYS A 119 26.25 18.69 -12.41
CA LYS A 119 27.30 19.53 -11.80
C LYS A 119 26.94 20.04 -10.42
N ALA A 120 25.64 20.27 -10.15
CA ALA A 120 25.18 20.68 -8.83
C ALA A 120 25.16 19.52 -7.83
N LEU A 121 24.92 18.29 -8.31
CA LEU A 121 24.86 17.09 -7.48
C LEU A 121 26.25 16.46 -7.24
N VAL A 122 27.15 16.58 -8.22
CA VAL A 122 28.49 16.02 -8.18
C VAL A 122 29.51 17.12 -8.46
N SER A 123 30.25 17.51 -7.43
CA SER A 123 31.25 18.59 -7.48
C SER A 123 32.47 18.24 -8.35
N ASP A 124 32.75 16.95 -8.51
CA ASP A 124 33.95 16.47 -9.16
C ASP A 124 33.67 16.21 -10.65
N GLY A 125 34.35 16.93 -11.54
CA GLY A 125 34.15 16.86 -13.00
C GLY A 125 34.65 15.56 -13.65
N GLY A 126 34.74 14.47 -12.88
CA GLY A 126 35.24 13.16 -13.29
C GLY A 126 34.16 12.26 -13.90
N VAL A 127 34.47 10.95 -13.95
CA VAL A 127 33.61 9.91 -14.54
C VAL A 127 32.23 9.87 -13.89
N LEU A 128 32.15 10.08 -12.57
CA LEU A 128 30.90 10.13 -11.80
C LEU A 128 29.95 11.20 -12.32
N MET A 129 30.41 12.43 -12.59
CA MET A 129 29.57 13.51 -13.12
C MET A 129 28.99 13.15 -14.49
N HIS A 130 29.80 12.55 -15.37
CA HIS A 130 29.35 12.11 -16.69
C HIS A 130 28.30 11.00 -16.59
N TYR A 131 28.50 10.03 -15.70
CA TYR A 131 27.53 8.97 -15.44
C TYR A 131 26.22 9.50 -14.87
N THR A 132 26.28 10.42 -13.88
CA THR A 132 25.09 11.08 -13.32
C THR A 132 24.33 11.87 -14.36
N ARG A 133 25.03 12.67 -15.18
CA ARG A 133 24.42 13.41 -16.30
C ARG A 133 23.70 12.49 -17.28
N ASP A 134 24.37 11.42 -17.69
CA ASP A 134 23.88 10.51 -18.70
C ASP A 134 22.66 9.71 -18.22
N TYR A 135 22.64 9.32 -16.94
CA TYR A 135 21.49 8.70 -16.30
C TYR A 135 20.31 9.67 -16.19
N ILE A 136 20.53 10.89 -15.64
CA ILE A 136 19.50 11.94 -15.53
C ILE A 136 18.87 12.27 -16.88
N LEU A 137 19.68 12.41 -17.92
CA LEU A 137 19.21 12.74 -19.26
C LEU A 137 18.20 11.69 -19.75
N VAL A 138 18.52 10.40 -19.64
CA VAL A 138 17.64 9.32 -20.09
C VAL A 138 16.38 9.24 -19.22
N SER A 139 16.50 9.35 -17.90
CA SER A 139 15.34 9.33 -16.99
C SER A 139 14.37 10.49 -17.26
N MET A 140 14.88 11.70 -17.50
CA MET A 140 14.03 12.86 -17.84
C MET A 140 13.37 12.73 -19.22
N LEU A 141 14.05 12.12 -20.20
CA LEU A 141 13.44 11.79 -21.50
C LEU A 141 12.31 10.76 -21.36
N GLY A 142 12.41 9.86 -20.38
CA GLY A 142 11.37 8.88 -20.05
C GLY A 142 10.22 9.41 -19.19
N ALA A 143 10.30 10.65 -18.70
CA ALA A 143 9.31 11.24 -17.78
C ALA A 143 7.83 11.12 -18.24
N PRO A 144 7.46 11.32 -19.52
CA PRO A 144 6.08 11.16 -19.97
C PRO A 144 5.58 9.73 -19.77
N VAL A 145 6.42 8.74 -20.08
CA VAL A 145 6.08 7.32 -19.99
C VAL A 145 5.92 6.91 -18.54
N ILE A 146 6.89 7.25 -17.69
CA ILE A 146 6.88 6.92 -16.26
C ILE A 146 5.66 7.58 -15.59
N GLY A 147 5.44 8.87 -15.86
CA GLY A 147 4.34 9.63 -15.28
C GLY A 147 2.97 9.05 -15.63
N VAL A 148 2.73 8.75 -16.92
CA VAL A 148 1.46 8.13 -17.34
C VAL A 148 1.34 6.70 -16.80
N GLY A 149 2.43 5.95 -16.75
CA GLY A 149 2.47 4.62 -16.17
C GLY A 149 1.95 4.60 -14.73
N LEU A 150 2.53 5.44 -13.88
CA LEU A 150 2.14 5.59 -12.47
C LEU A 150 0.71 6.13 -12.31
N LEU A 151 0.29 7.08 -13.15
CA LEU A 151 -1.08 7.60 -13.16
C LEU A 151 -2.09 6.45 -13.37
N MET A 152 -1.89 5.65 -14.42
CA MET A 152 -2.82 4.60 -14.83
C MET A 152 -2.90 3.46 -13.82
N VAL A 153 -1.79 3.09 -13.16
CA VAL A 153 -1.79 2.12 -12.05
C VAL A 153 -2.80 2.53 -10.96
N ASN A 154 -2.81 3.81 -10.59
CA ASN A 154 -3.71 4.32 -9.56
C ASN A 154 -5.18 4.33 -10.02
N TYR A 155 -5.46 4.71 -11.27
CA TYR A 155 -6.82 4.74 -11.81
C TYR A 155 -7.43 3.34 -11.97
N LEU A 156 -6.64 2.35 -12.40
CA LEU A 156 -7.10 0.95 -12.45
C LEU A 156 -7.50 0.41 -11.07
N GLY A 157 -6.77 0.80 -10.03
CA GLY A 157 -7.15 0.50 -8.65
C GLY A 157 -8.51 1.09 -8.29
N ALA A 158 -8.75 2.36 -8.62
CA ALA A 158 -10.02 3.04 -8.35
C ALA A 158 -11.21 2.51 -9.17
N GLU A 159 -10.97 1.89 -10.33
CA GLU A 159 -12.00 1.28 -11.17
C GLU A 159 -12.32 -0.18 -10.81
N ASN A 160 -11.83 -0.70 -9.68
CA ASN A 160 -11.95 -2.11 -9.24
C ASN A 160 -11.22 -3.11 -10.15
N HIS A 161 -10.08 -2.72 -10.73
CA HIS A 161 -9.17 -3.60 -11.47
C HIS A 161 -7.74 -3.59 -10.93
N PRO A 162 -7.52 -3.79 -9.61
CA PRO A 162 -6.19 -3.79 -9.01
C PRO A 162 -5.29 -4.93 -9.52
N GLU A 163 -5.86 -6.01 -10.08
CA GLU A 163 -5.09 -7.10 -10.68
C GLU A 163 -4.35 -6.64 -11.95
N LEU A 164 -4.99 -5.77 -12.75
CA LEU A 164 -4.37 -5.20 -13.95
C LEU A 164 -3.26 -4.20 -13.60
N ALA A 165 -3.48 -3.41 -12.54
CA ALA A 165 -2.46 -2.51 -12.00
C ALA A 165 -1.22 -3.28 -11.51
N SER A 166 -1.45 -4.40 -10.80
CA SER A 166 -0.38 -5.28 -10.32
C SER A 166 0.34 -5.98 -11.47
N ALA A 167 -0.40 -6.48 -12.46
CA ALA A 167 0.17 -7.11 -13.65
C ALA A 167 1.06 -6.14 -14.44
N TYR A 168 0.64 -4.87 -14.56
CA TYR A 168 1.43 -3.81 -15.18
C TYR A 168 2.79 -3.62 -14.49
N LEU A 169 2.81 -3.44 -13.17
CA LEU A 169 4.06 -3.24 -12.43
C LEU A 169 4.98 -4.45 -12.50
N ILE A 170 4.43 -5.67 -12.41
CA ILE A 170 5.21 -6.90 -12.51
C ILE A 170 5.84 -7.02 -13.91
N VAL A 171 5.05 -6.82 -14.96
CA VAL A 171 5.55 -6.89 -16.34
C VAL A 171 6.59 -5.80 -16.59
N ALA A 172 6.37 -4.57 -16.10
CA ALA A 172 7.32 -3.48 -16.24
C ALA A 172 8.67 -3.81 -15.58
N ASN A 173 8.66 -4.31 -14.33
CA ASN A 173 9.87 -4.69 -13.60
C ASN A 173 10.59 -5.89 -14.23
N VAL A 174 9.85 -6.91 -14.67
CA VAL A 174 10.46 -8.08 -15.33
C VAL A 174 11.13 -7.66 -16.65
N ILE A 175 10.46 -6.82 -17.45
CA ILE A 175 11.05 -6.30 -18.68
C ILE A 175 12.28 -5.44 -18.37
N ASN A 176 12.19 -4.56 -17.37
CA ASN A 176 13.31 -3.73 -16.94
C ASN A 176 14.52 -4.60 -16.54
N LEU A 177 14.36 -5.58 -15.66
CA LEU A 177 15.46 -6.45 -15.22
C LEU A 177 16.09 -7.26 -16.37
N VAL A 178 15.27 -7.74 -17.32
CA VAL A 178 15.77 -8.43 -18.52
C VAL A 178 16.55 -7.46 -19.43
N LEU A 179 16.02 -6.25 -19.64
CA LEU A 179 16.68 -5.22 -20.45
C LEU A 179 17.94 -4.67 -19.77
N ASP A 180 17.97 -4.58 -18.44
CA ASP A 180 19.17 -4.24 -17.67
C ASP A 180 20.27 -5.26 -17.93
N TYR A 181 19.98 -6.54 -17.77
CA TYR A 181 20.95 -7.58 -18.10
C TYR A 181 21.44 -7.49 -19.55
N ILE A 182 20.55 -7.16 -20.50
CA ILE A 182 20.93 -7.03 -21.92
C ILE A 182 21.80 -5.79 -22.16
N PHE A 183 21.36 -4.62 -21.72
CA PHE A 183 22.05 -3.36 -21.98
C PHE A 183 23.35 -3.24 -21.20
N LEU A 184 23.40 -3.74 -19.98
CA LEU A 184 24.61 -3.64 -19.16
C LEU A 184 25.68 -4.65 -19.58
N LYS A 185 25.30 -5.83 -20.08
CA LYS A 185 26.24 -6.88 -20.45
C LYS A 185 26.64 -6.89 -21.93
N TYR A 186 25.70 -6.64 -22.84
CA TYR A 186 25.92 -6.86 -24.28
C TYR A 186 25.97 -5.57 -25.10
N THR A 187 25.71 -4.40 -24.52
CA THR A 187 25.78 -3.13 -25.24
C THR A 187 26.78 -2.17 -24.59
N PRO A 188 27.36 -1.23 -25.36
CA PRO A 188 28.29 -0.23 -24.82
C PRO A 188 27.56 0.94 -24.14
N MET A 189 26.25 0.80 -23.83
CA MET A 189 25.45 1.90 -23.29
C MET A 189 25.78 2.22 -21.83
N GLY A 190 26.35 1.28 -21.09
CA GLY A 190 26.70 1.45 -19.67
C GLY A 190 25.51 1.94 -18.86
N ILE A 191 25.71 2.99 -18.07
CA ILE A 191 24.67 3.53 -17.18
C ILE A 191 23.45 4.11 -17.90
N LYS A 192 23.58 4.53 -19.17
CA LYS A 192 22.41 4.92 -19.99
C LYS A 192 21.48 3.74 -20.21
N GLY A 193 22.05 2.54 -20.32
CA GLY A 193 21.30 1.29 -20.42
C GLY A 193 20.41 1.07 -19.21
N ALA A 194 20.92 1.35 -18.00
CA ALA A 194 20.18 1.22 -16.75
C ALA A 194 18.97 2.17 -16.64
N ALA A 195 19.13 3.42 -17.05
CA ALA A 195 17.98 4.33 -17.10
C ALA A 195 16.99 3.93 -18.22
N LEU A 196 17.50 3.50 -19.37
CA LEU A 196 16.68 3.18 -20.54
C LEU A 196 15.82 1.93 -20.32
N SER A 197 16.35 0.91 -19.64
CA SER A 197 15.62 -0.31 -19.30
C SER A 197 14.36 0.00 -18.47
N THR A 198 14.47 0.91 -17.50
CA THR A 198 13.33 1.38 -16.67
C THR A 198 12.27 2.02 -17.54
N VAL A 199 12.67 2.97 -18.39
CA VAL A 199 11.75 3.67 -19.30
C VAL A 199 11.05 2.69 -20.24
N LEU A 200 11.80 1.75 -20.81
CA LEU A 200 11.25 0.73 -21.70
C LEU A 200 10.38 -0.29 -20.95
N GLY A 201 10.67 -0.60 -19.69
CA GLY A 201 9.83 -1.42 -18.82
C GLY A 201 8.43 -0.85 -18.70
N PHE A 202 8.32 0.43 -18.29
CA PHE A 202 7.03 1.14 -18.23
C PHE A 202 6.39 1.26 -19.64
N LEU A 203 7.17 1.56 -20.68
CA LEU A 203 6.64 1.73 -22.04
C LEU A 203 6.03 0.43 -22.60
N LEU A 204 6.71 -0.70 -22.42
CA LEU A 204 6.27 -1.98 -22.96
C LEU A 204 5.12 -2.57 -22.14
N ALA A 205 5.11 -2.35 -20.82
CA ALA A 205 3.98 -2.72 -19.97
C ALA A 205 2.69 -1.95 -20.33
N MET A 206 2.81 -0.79 -20.98
CA MET A 206 1.68 0.06 -21.41
C MET A 206 0.67 -0.66 -22.31
N VAL A 207 1.07 -1.77 -22.94
CA VAL A 207 0.18 -2.68 -23.68
C VAL A 207 -1.02 -3.09 -22.82
N ILE A 208 -0.84 -3.35 -21.51
CA ILE A 208 -1.93 -3.75 -20.61
C ILE A 208 -2.99 -2.63 -20.52
N PHE A 209 -2.56 -1.37 -20.46
CA PHE A 209 -3.49 -0.23 -20.40
C PHE A 209 -4.18 0.01 -21.74
N ILE A 210 -3.48 -0.17 -22.85
CA ILE A 210 -4.07 -0.08 -24.18
C ILE A 210 -5.17 -1.15 -24.33
N LEU A 211 -4.92 -2.38 -23.89
CA LEU A 211 -5.91 -3.46 -23.91
C LEU A 211 -7.10 -3.14 -23.00
N TYR A 212 -6.86 -2.60 -21.80
CA TYR A 212 -7.92 -2.21 -20.87
C TYR A 212 -8.79 -1.07 -21.41
N ILE A 213 -8.19 0.01 -21.93
CA ILE A 213 -8.93 1.14 -22.52
C ILE A 213 -9.80 0.65 -23.69
N ARG A 214 -9.42 -0.42 -24.40
CA ARG A 214 -10.23 -1.00 -25.49
C ARG A 214 -11.31 -1.98 -25.02
N SER A 215 -11.34 -2.33 -23.73
CA SER A 215 -12.33 -3.24 -23.15
C SER A 215 -13.67 -2.56 -22.88
N ASP A 216 -14.77 -3.29 -23.06
CA ASP A 216 -16.13 -2.85 -22.71
C ASP A 216 -16.33 -2.73 -21.19
N LYS A 217 -15.39 -3.22 -20.39
CA LYS A 217 -15.44 -3.17 -18.92
C LYS A 217 -14.96 -1.83 -18.33
N ARG A 218 -14.47 -0.89 -19.15
CA ARG A 218 -13.98 0.42 -18.68
C ARG A 218 -15.10 1.29 -18.13
N ASN A 219 -14.86 2.01 -17.03
CA ASN A 219 -15.80 3.01 -16.52
C ASN A 219 -15.39 4.45 -16.89
N LEU A 220 -14.11 4.67 -17.10
CA LEU A 220 -13.52 5.93 -17.52
C LEU A 220 -13.21 5.90 -19.02
N SER A 221 -13.44 7.04 -19.66
CA SER A 221 -13.16 7.23 -21.08
C SER A 221 -12.34 8.50 -21.28
N PHE A 222 -11.53 8.49 -22.34
CA PHE A 222 -10.84 9.70 -22.76
C PHE A 222 -11.82 10.63 -23.49
N VAL A 223 -11.97 11.85 -22.99
CA VAL A 223 -12.92 12.87 -23.48
C VAL A 223 -12.14 14.12 -23.86
N ILE A 224 -12.57 14.78 -24.93
CA ILE A 224 -12.00 16.06 -25.37
C ILE A 224 -12.37 17.13 -24.33
N LEU A 225 -11.35 17.73 -23.73
CA LEU A 225 -11.49 18.72 -22.68
C LEU A 225 -11.72 20.13 -23.25
N LYS A 226 -12.59 20.89 -22.61
CA LYS A 226 -12.68 22.35 -22.76
C LYS A 226 -11.85 23.02 -21.67
N ALA A 227 -11.44 24.27 -21.88
CA ALA A 227 -10.63 25.02 -20.89
C ALA A 227 -11.26 25.08 -19.49
N LYS A 228 -12.60 25.06 -19.40
CA LYS A 228 -13.34 25.04 -18.12
C LYS A 228 -13.24 23.70 -17.37
N ASP A 229 -12.96 22.61 -18.07
CA ASP A 229 -12.89 21.27 -17.48
C ASP A 229 -11.58 21.09 -16.66
N PHE A 230 -10.57 21.93 -16.87
CA PHE A 230 -9.34 21.92 -16.06
C PHE A 230 -9.56 22.44 -14.63
N VAL A 231 -10.68 23.09 -14.33
CA VAL A 231 -11.01 23.53 -12.96
C VAL A 231 -11.09 22.34 -12.00
N ILE A 232 -11.53 21.18 -12.51
CA ILE A 232 -11.68 19.96 -11.71
C ILE A 232 -10.34 19.36 -11.27
N LEU A 233 -9.25 19.74 -11.95
CA LEU A 233 -7.89 19.33 -11.58
C LEU A 233 -7.51 19.81 -10.18
N LYS A 234 -8.11 20.93 -9.72
CA LYS A 234 -7.89 21.43 -8.36
C LYS A 234 -8.25 20.39 -7.31
N GLU A 235 -9.34 19.64 -7.51
CA GLU A 235 -9.76 18.60 -6.57
C GLU A 235 -8.75 17.46 -6.52
N ALA A 236 -8.28 17.00 -7.68
CA ALA A 236 -7.25 15.97 -7.74
C ALA A 236 -5.91 16.42 -7.12
N ILE A 237 -5.48 17.66 -7.36
CA ILE A 237 -4.26 18.20 -6.74
C ILE A 237 -4.42 18.25 -5.23
N VAL A 238 -5.53 18.81 -4.71
CA VAL A 238 -5.76 18.92 -3.26
C VAL A 238 -5.78 17.54 -2.61
N THR A 239 -6.43 16.56 -3.23
CA THR A 239 -6.44 15.16 -2.75
C THR A 239 -5.06 14.50 -2.88
N GLY A 240 -4.24 14.91 -3.85
CA GLY A 240 -2.88 14.40 -4.08
C GLY A 240 -1.78 15.07 -3.25
N VAL A 241 -2.03 16.24 -2.63
CA VAL A 241 -1.07 16.96 -1.78
C VAL A 241 -0.47 16.09 -0.66
N PRO A 242 -1.23 15.23 0.05
CA PRO A 242 -0.64 14.33 1.04
C PRO A 242 0.48 13.45 0.48
N MET A 243 0.31 12.94 -0.74
CA MET A 243 1.34 12.14 -1.42
C MET A 243 2.56 12.99 -1.80
N LEU A 244 2.36 14.23 -2.23
CA LEU A 244 3.45 15.18 -2.46
C LEU A 244 4.25 15.45 -1.19
N VAL A 245 3.56 15.68 -0.07
CA VAL A 245 4.18 15.89 1.24
C VAL A 245 4.96 14.65 1.65
N PHE A 246 4.41 13.45 1.45
CA PHE A 246 5.08 12.18 1.72
C PHE A 246 6.38 12.03 0.91
N MET A 247 6.34 12.27 -0.40
CA MET A 247 7.53 12.18 -1.25
C MET A 247 8.57 13.25 -0.87
N ALA A 248 8.14 14.49 -0.64
CA ALA A 248 9.03 15.57 -0.25
C ALA A 248 9.69 15.32 1.11
N THR A 249 8.95 14.78 2.09
CA THR A 249 9.52 14.44 3.39
C THR A 249 10.48 13.26 3.33
N ASN A 250 10.21 12.22 2.53
CA ASN A 250 11.18 11.15 2.31
C ASN A 250 12.44 11.65 1.61
N PHE A 251 12.29 12.56 0.65
CA PHE A 251 13.43 13.21 0.00
C PHE A 251 14.27 14.01 1.00
N VAL A 252 13.62 14.85 1.81
CA VAL A 252 14.26 15.65 2.86
C VAL A 252 14.92 14.75 3.92
N LYS A 253 14.31 13.62 4.27
CA LYS A 253 14.88 12.59 5.17
C LYS A 253 16.22 12.11 4.64
N ALA A 254 16.22 11.58 3.41
CA ALA A 254 17.40 10.94 2.83
C ALA A 254 18.55 11.94 2.69
N LEU A 255 18.28 13.11 2.10
CA LEU A 255 19.29 14.15 1.92
C LEU A 255 19.75 14.74 3.26
N GLY A 256 18.82 15.03 4.16
CA GLY A 256 19.12 15.61 5.46
C GLY A 256 19.99 14.71 6.33
N LEU A 257 19.67 13.42 6.43
CA LEU A 257 20.49 12.45 7.17
C LEU A 257 21.89 12.33 6.59
N ASN A 258 22.00 12.17 5.27
CA ASN A 258 23.30 12.04 4.61
C ASN A 258 24.19 13.26 4.86
N LEU A 259 23.63 14.48 4.75
CA LEU A 259 24.37 15.72 5.03
C LEU A 259 24.78 15.85 6.51
N ILE A 260 23.85 15.57 7.44
CA ILE A 260 24.14 15.68 8.88
C ILE A 260 25.25 14.70 9.28
N ILE A 261 25.15 13.43 8.86
CA ILE A 261 26.12 12.39 9.24
C ILE A 261 27.48 12.66 8.59
N MET A 262 27.50 12.99 7.30
CA MET A 262 28.74 13.31 6.59
C MET A 262 29.45 14.53 7.17
N HIS A 263 28.72 15.59 7.55
CA HIS A 263 29.33 16.80 8.08
C HIS A 263 29.81 16.66 9.53
N LEU A 264 29.07 15.94 10.38
CA LEU A 264 29.36 15.85 11.82
C LEU A 264 30.34 14.74 12.20
N ILE A 265 30.30 13.62 11.46
CA ILE A 265 31.06 12.39 11.75
C ILE A 265 32.01 12.03 10.59
N GLY A 266 31.59 12.25 9.34
CA GLY A 266 32.37 11.90 8.14
C GLY A 266 32.08 10.47 7.63
N GLU A 267 32.96 9.98 6.75
CA GLU A 267 32.78 8.73 6.01
C GLU A 267 32.53 7.51 6.91
N VAL A 268 33.19 7.45 8.07
CA VAL A 268 33.01 6.37 9.05
C VAL A 268 31.57 6.34 9.58
N GLY A 269 30.98 7.50 9.87
CA GLY A 269 29.59 7.60 10.32
C GLY A 269 28.60 7.16 9.26
N MET A 270 28.86 7.52 8.00
CA MET A 270 28.06 7.08 6.85
C MET A 270 28.09 5.56 6.69
N ALA A 271 29.27 4.94 6.80
CA ALA A 271 29.40 3.49 6.72
C ALA A 271 28.58 2.78 7.81
N VAL A 272 28.62 3.26 9.06
CA VAL A 272 27.82 2.69 10.16
C VAL A 272 26.33 2.87 9.90
N PHE A 273 25.90 4.06 9.45
CA PHE A 273 24.52 4.34 9.13
C PHE A 273 23.97 3.42 8.03
N THR A 274 24.72 3.21 6.95
CA THR A 274 24.33 2.31 5.85
C THR A 274 24.08 0.88 6.36
N VAL A 275 24.91 0.37 7.29
CA VAL A 275 24.69 -0.97 7.86
C VAL A 275 23.41 -1.01 8.68
N CYS A 276 23.16 0.00 9.52
CA CYS A 276 21.92 0.09 10.30
C CYS A 276 20.68 0.19 9.39
N ASP A 277 20.74 1.00 8.33
CA ASP A 277 19.65 1.19 7.37
C ASP A 277 19.35 -0.10 6.59
N ASN A 278 20.38 -0.83 6.16
CA ASN A 278 20.21 -2.14 5.53
C ASN A 278 19.55 -3.16 6.47
N VAL A 279 19.89 -3.13 7.77
CA VAL A 279 19.22 -4.00 8.74
C VAL A 279 17.76 -3.58 8.96
N LEU A 280 17.47 -2.27 8.95
CA LEU A 280 16.08 -1.79 8.98
C LEU A 280 15.29 -2.25 7.76
N MET A 281 15.91 -2.24 6.58
CA MET A 281 15.30 -2.73 5.35
C MET A 281 14.91 -4.21 5.47
N ILE A 282 15.74 -5.05 6.10
CA ILE A 282 15.40 -6.46 6.36
C ILE A 282 14.23 -6.58 7.33
N VAL A 283 14.18 -5.75 8.38
CA VAL A 283 13.03 -5.68 9.29
C VAL A 283 11.77 -5.30 8.52
N GLU A 284 11.86 -4.30 7.65
CA GLU A 284 10.77 -3.81 6.80
C GLU A 284 10.29 -4.87 5.81
N MET A 285 11.20 -5.63 5.17
CA MET A 285 10.86 -6.75 4.28
C MET A 285 9.95 -7.79 4.97
N LEU A 286 10.25 -8.10 6.23
CA LEU A 286 9.54 -9.14 6.96
C LEU A 286 8.25 -8.62 7.61
N THR A 287 8.30 -7.43 8.20
CA THR A 287 7.17 -6.85 8.93
C THR A 287 6.21 -6.07 8.03
N GLY A 288 6.74 -5.40 7.01
CA GLY A 288 5.98 -4.65 6.00
C GLY A 288 5.09 -5.56 5.16
N GLY A 289 5.53 -6.78 4.84
CA GLY A 289 4.66 -7.77 4.18
C GLY A 289 3.43 -8.19 4.99
N ILE A 290 3.53 -8.19 6.32
CA ILE A 290 2.39 -8.49 7.22
C ILE A 290 1.49 -7.26 7.35
N ILE A 291 2.08 -6.09 7.60
CA ILE A 291 1.33 -4.84 7.74
C ILE A 291 0.64 -4.43 6.42
N GLY A 292 1.26 -4.70 5.28
CA GLY A 292 0.72 -4.39 3.95
C GLY A 292 -0.57 -5.14 3.60
N VAL A 293 -0.95 -6.16 4.38
CA VAL A 293 -2.27 -6.81 4.28
C VAL A 293 -3.37 -5.89 4.82
N ILE A 294 -3.06 -5.00 5.77
CA ILE A 294 -4.05 -4.16 6.46
C ILE A 294 -4.79 -3.23 5.49
N PRO A 295 -4.15 -2.38 4.66
CA PRO A 295 -4.87 -1.43 3.82
C PRO A 295 -5.93 -2.09 2.93
N ASN A 296 -5.58 -3.21 2.30
CA ASN A 296 -6.48 -3.96 1.44
C ASN A 296 -7.65 -4.59 2.20
N VAL A 297 -7.36 -5.30 3.30
CA VAL A 297 -8.41 -6.03 4.04
C VAL A 297 -9.26 -5.08 4.89
N ALA A 298 -8.63 -4.14 5.58
CA ALA A 298 -9.32 -3.17 6.41
C ALA A 298 -10.17 -2.21 5.56
N GLY A 299 -9.69 -1.77 4.39
CA GLY A 299 -10.50 -0.93 3.49
C GLY A 299 -11.79 -1.61 3.05
N ILE A 300 -11.73 -2.90 2.72
CA ILE A 300 -12.93 -3.71 2.40
C ILE A 300 -13.84 -3.80 3.61
N LEU A 301 -13.32 -4.21 4.78
CA LEU A 301 -14.13 -4.33 6.00
C LEU A 301 -14.74 -2.99 6.44
N TYR A 302 -14.03 -1.89 6.24
CA TYR A 302 -14.46 -0.53 6.56
C TYR A 302 -15.57 -0.06 5.63
N GLY A 303 -15.41 -0.23 4.31
CA GLY A 303 -16.45 0.06 3.33
C GLY A 303 -17.73 -0.76 3.56
N GLU A 304 -17.58 -1.96 4.11
CA GLU A 304 -18.71 -2.77 4.50
C GLU A 304 -19.21 -2.51 5.94
N LYS A 305 -18.69 -1.53 6.69
CA LYS A 305 -19.04 -1.28 8.10
C LYS A 305 -18.85 -2.47 9.06
N ASP A 306 -17.95 -3.41 8.76
CA ASP A 306 -17.56 -4.51 9.66
C ASP A 306 -16.38 -4.11 10.57
N PHE A 307 -16.65 -3.23 11.51
CA PHE A 307 -15.66 -2.70 12.45
C PHE A 307 -15.09 -3.78 13.37
N VAL A 308 -15.89 -4.76 13.76
CA VAL A 308 -15.41 -5.92 14.55
C VAL A 308 -14.36 -6.71 13.76
N GLY A 309 -14.59 -6.92 12.47
CA GLY A 309 -13.63 -7.57 11.57
C GLY A 309 -12.29 -6.83 11.52
N ILE A 310 -12.31 -5.49 11.48
CA ILE A 310 -11.10 -4.65 11.47
C ILE A 310 -10.30 -4.84 12.77
N HIS A 311 -10.96 -4.85 13.94
CA HIS A 311 -10.27 -5.09 15.22
C HIS A 311 -9.57 -6.46 15.25
N VAL A 312 -10.24 -7.50 14.72
CA VAL A 312 -9.68 -8.85 14.61
C VAL A 312 -8.47 -8.88 13.68
N LEU A 313 -8.56 -8.23 12.52
CA LEU A 313 -7.47 -8.07 11.58
C LEU A 313 -6.27 -7.40 12.24
N CYS A 314 -6.44 -6.20 12.79
CA CYS A 314 -5.35 -5.40 13.35
C CYS A 314 -4.65 -6.12 14.51
N LYS A 315 -5.42 -6.68 15.46
CA LYS A 315 -4.86 -7.45 16.58
C LYS A 315 -4.05 -8.65 16.11
N LYS A 316 -4.51 -9.30 15.04
CA LYS A 316 -3.85 -10.47 14.47
C LYS A 316 -2.57 -10.09 13.74
N MET A 317 -2.61 -9.11 12.85
CA MET A 317 -1.45 -8.64 12.10
C MET A 317 -0.36 -8.16 13.06
N LEU A 318 -0.70 -7.33 14.05
CA LEU A 318 0.24 -6.89 15.09
C LEU A 318 0.85 -8.07 15.86
N LYS A 319 0.04 -9.06 16.26
CA LYS A 319 0.55 -10.24 16.98
C LYS A 319 1.60 -10.99 16.16
N TYR A 320 1.34 -11.26 14.88
CA TYR A 320 2.30 -11.94 14.01
C TYR A 320 3.54 -11.09 13.75
N SER A 321 3.36 -9.79 13.51
CA SER A 321 4.49 -8.88 13.34
C SER A 321 5.39 -8.83 14.57
N TYR A 322 4.85 -8.81 15.79
CA TYR A 322 5.66 -8.88 17.01
C TYR A 322 6.40 -10.21 17.18
N ILE A 323 5.81 -11.34 16.77
CA ILE A 323 6.48 -12.65 16.80
C ILE A 323 7.69 -12.64 15.85
N VAL A 324 7.50 -12.17 14.62
CA VAL A 324 8.58 -12.06 13.62
C VAL A 324 9.63 -11.06 14.09
N LEU A 325 9.21 -9.91 14.61
CA LEU A 325 10.10 -8.88 15.14
C LEU A 325 10.95 -9.40 16.29
N ALA A 326 10.37 -10.16 17.23
CA ALA A 326 11.11 -10.77 18.33
C ALA A 326 12.18 -11.75 17.83
N LEU A 327 11.86 -12.55 16.81
CA LEU A 327 12.82 -13.46 16.18
C LEU A 327 13.96 -12.68 15.51
N VAL A 328 13.64 -11.65 14.73
CA VAL A 328 14.63 -10.80 14.05
C VAL A 328 15.50 -10.05 15.07
N PHE A 329 14.91 -9.52 16.15
CA PHE A 329 15.64 -8.86 17.22
C PHE A 329 16.65 -9.80 17.89
N VAL A 330 16.24 -11.03 18.21
CA VAL A 330 17.16 -12.04 18.77
C VAL A 330 18.27 -12.37 17.78
N CYS A 331 17.95 -12.52 16.48
CA CYS A 331 18.96 -12.74 15.45
C CYS A 331 19.95 -11.57 15.34
N ILE A 332 19.49 -10.32 15.32
CA ILE A 332 20.36 -9.14 15.25
C ILE A 332 21.27 -9.07 16.48
N MET A 333 20.74 -9.32 17.68
CA MET A 333 21.51 -9.28 18.93
C MET A 333 22.54 -10.41 19.04
N ALA A 334 22.19 -11.63 18.60
CA ALA A 334 23.07 -12.79 18.67
C ALA A 334 24.15 -12.77 17.57
N PHE A 335 23.80 -12.32 16.37
CA PHE A 335 24.68 -12.35 15.19
C PHE A 335 25.22 -10.98 14.79
N THR A 336 25.18 -9.98 15.68
CA THR A 336 25.61 -8.61 15.36
C THR A 336 27.01 -8.58 14.75
N LYS A 337 27.96 -9.32 15.32
CA LYS A 337 29.35 -9.36 14.84
C LYS A 337 29.46 -9.96 13.44
N GLN A 338 28.71 -11.02 13.17
CA GLN A 338 28.69 -11.69 11.86
C GLN A 338 28.02 -10.81 10.80
N ILE A 339 26.96 -10.09 11.17
CA ILE A 339 26.29 -9.13 10.30
C ILE A 339 27.28 -8.02 9.91
N THR A 340 27.98 -7.41 10.88
CA THR A 340 28.93 -6.33 10.58
C THR A 340 30.09 -6.81 9.70
N ILE A 341 30.58 -8.04 9.90
CA ILE A 341 31.61 -8.66 9.04
C ILE A 341 31.10 -8.85 7.61
N LEU A 342 29.84 -9.28 7.44
CA LEU A 342 29.22 -9.47 6.13
C LEU A 342 29.13 -8.16 5.34
N PHE A 343 29.00 -7.02 6.03
CA PHE A 343 29.03 -5.68 5.42
C PHE A 343 30.45 -5.07 5.30
N GLY A 344 31.50 -5.89 5.42
CA GLY A 344 32.87 -5.48 5.11
C GLY A 344 33.65 -4.82 6.26
N SER A 345 33.12 -4.83 7.48
CA SER A 345 33.88 -4.39 8.66
C SER A 345 34.64 -5.56 9.29
N GLY A 346 35.96 -5.58 9.10
CA GLY A 346 36.85 -6.57 9.72
C GLY A 346 37.01 -6.38 11.24
N ASP A 347 37.89 -7.17 11.86
CA ASP A 347 38.27 -7.06 13.28
C ASP A 347 39.11 -5.79 13.57
N GLY A 348 38.48 -4.61 13.46
CA GLY A 348 39.06 -3.31 13.78
C GLY A 348 38.13 -2.43 14.63
N GLU A 349 38.60 -1.24 14.99
CA GLU A 349 37.85 -0.29 15.83
C GLU A 349 36.49 0.10 15.24
N LEU A 350 36.41 0.23 13.91
CA LEU A 350 35.18 0.47 13.15
C LEU A 350 34.17 -0.68 13.30
N GLY A 351 34.64 -1.94 13.34
CA GLY A 351 33.78 -3.10 13.59
C GLY A 351 33.17 -3.09 14.99
N ALA A 352 33.94 -2.69 16.01
CA ALA A 352 33.44 -2.57 17.38
C ALA A 352 32.37 -1.46 17.51
N GLN A 353 32.59 -0.32 16.83
CA GLN A 353 31.64 0.78 16.76
C GLN A 353 30.34 0.38 16.02
N MET A 354 30.45 -0.33 14.89
CA MET A 354 29.29 -0.88 14.18
C MET A 354 28.47 -1.85 15.03
N VAL A 355 29.13 -2.75 15.77
CA VAL A 355 28.44 -3.68 16.67
C VAL A 355 27.68 -2.95 17.78
N SER A 356 28.29 -1.91 18.36
CA SER A 356 27.64 -1.10 19.40
C SER A 356 26.42 -0.36 18.85
N ALA A 357 26.58 0.32 17.71
CA ALA A 357 25.52 1.06 17.06
C ALA A 357 24.35 0.15 16.64
N LEU A 358 24.65 -1.02 16.05
CA LEU A 358 23.62 -1.94 15.56
C LEU A 358 22.79 -2.55 16.69
N ARG A 359 23.40 -2.83 17.86
CA ARG A 359 22.68 -3.30 19.05
C ARG A 359 21.74 -2.25 19.61
N LEU A 360 22.18 -1.00 19.65
CA LEU A 360 21.33 0.13 20.07
C LEU A 360 20.20 0.36 19.07
N PHE A 361 20.51 0.26 17.78
CA PHE A 361 19.56 0.45 16.70
C PHE A 361 18.46 -0.62 16.70
N ALA A 362 18.75 -1.87 17.08
CA ALA A 362 17.76 -2.94 17.17
C ALA A 362 16.53 -2.59 18.02
N PHE A 363 16.66 -1.68 19.00
CA PHE A 363 15.54 -1.20 19.82
C PHE A 363 14.55 -0.30 19.06
N CYS A 364 14.91 0.25 17.90
CA CYS A 364 14.00 1.07 17.07
C CYS A 364 12.95 0.21 16.37
N ALA A 365 13.18 -1.10 16.24
CA ALA A 365 12.37 -1.98 15.42
C ALA A 365 10.90 -2.10 15.92
N ALA A 366 10.69 -2.03 17.24
CA ALA A 366 9.35 -2.07 17.84
C ALA A 366 8.52 -0.80 17.65
N PRO A 367 9.01 0.41 17.98
CA PRO A 367 8.27 1.64 17.69
C PRO A 367 8.13 1.89 16.19
N TYR A 368 9.12 1.50 15.36
CA TYR A 368 9.02 1.55 13.90
C TYR A 368 7.84 0.72 13.38
N LEU A 369 7.68 -0.53 13.86
CA LEU A 369 6.54 -1.37 13.53
C LEU A 369 5.20 -0.68 13.86
N TRP A 370 5.15 0.02 14.99
CA TRP A 370 3.95 0.74 15.41
C TRP A 370 3.65 1.95 14.54
N ASN A 371 4.65 2.73 14.15
CA ASN A 371 4.49 3.85 13.22
C ASN A 371 3.96 3.37 11.86
N LYS A 372 4.55 2.30 11.29
CA LYS A 372 4.05 1.70 10.03
C LYS A 372 2.63 1.16 10.14
N PHE A 373 2.29 0.55 11.27
CA PHE A 373 0.93 0.10 11.55
C PHE A 373 -0.05 1.27 11.61
N MET A 374 0.30 2.37 12.30
CA MET A 374 -0.55 3.58 12.39
C MET A 374 -0.82 4.17 11.00
N VAL A 375 0.22 4.34 10.17
CA VAL A 375 0.06 4.85 8.80
C VAL A 375 -0.90 3.96 8.00
N SER A 376 -0.60 2.66 7.93
CA SER A 376 -1.40 1.70 7.15
C SER A 376 -2.84 1.58 7.65
N TYR A 377 -3.05 1.64 8.96
CA TYR A 377 -4.37 1.57 9.57
C TYR A 377 -5.19 2.83 9.29
N TYR A 378 -4.64 4.02 9.56
CA TYR A 378 -5.38 5.27 9.38
C TYR A 378 -5.66 5.56 7.90
N GLU A 379 -4.78 5.16 6.98
CA GLU A 379 -5.07 5.19 5.55
C GLU A 379 -6.27 4.30 5.19
N SER A 380 -6.36 3.10 5.78
CA SER A 380 -7.43 2.15 5.49
C SER A 380 -8.82 2.57 5.96
N ILE A 381 -8.89 3.46 6.95
CA ILE A 381 -10.15 4.02 7.47
C ILE A 381 -10.39 5.47 6.99
N GLU A 382 -9.71 5.87 5.90
CA GLU A 382 -9.82 7.19 5.27
C GLU A 382 -9.37 8.38 6.15
N GLU A 383 -8.69 8.13 7.27
CA GLU A 383 -8.11 9.15 8.16
C GLU A 383 -6.69 9.58 7.72
N THR A 384 -6.58 9.96 6.45
CA THR A 384 -5.30 10.34 5.79
C THR A 384 -4.55 11.46 6.51
N SER A 385 -5.25 12.33 7.24
CA SER A 385 -4.67 13.40 8.06
C SER A 385 -3.80 12.87 9.21
N ILE A 386 -4.18 11.78 9.88
CA ILE A 386 -3.37 11.19 10.96
C ILE A 386 -2.18 10.43 10.36
N ALA A 387 -2.41 9.65 9.29
CA ALA A 387 -1.34 8.95 8.59
C ALA A 387 -0.25 9.90 8.04
N SER A 388 -0.68 11.02 7.46
CA SER A 388 0.23 12.07 6.97
C SER A 388 1.01 12.73 8.12
N PHE A 389 0.38 12.95 9.27
CA PHE A 389 1.04 13.50 10.45
C PHE A 389 2.14 12.57 10.97
N VAL A 390 1.86 11.26 11.09
CA VAL A 390 2.85 10.25 11.48
C VAL A 390 4.04 10.29 10.52
N THR A 391 3.77 10.22 9.21
CA THR A 391 4.81 10.26 8.16
C THR A 391 5.67 11.52 8.26
N LEU A 392 5.06 12.70 8.41
CA LEU A 392 5.77 13.98 8.46
C LEU A 392 6.73 14.05 9.66
N PHE A 393 6.31 13.53 10.81
CA PHE A 393 7.12 13.47 12.03
C PHE A 393 8.23 12.44 11.92
N GLU A 394 7.92 11.24 11.45
CA GLU A 394 8.86 10.14 11.25
C GLU A 394 9.98 10.53 10.27
N ASN A 395 9.63 11.21 9.18
CA ASN A 395 10.57 11.41 8.07
C ASN A 395 11.33 12.74 8.14
N ALA A 396 10.75 13.81 8.69
CA ALA A 396 11.41 15.12 8.66
C ALA A 396 11.44 15.83 10.02
N VAL A 397 10.28 16.04 10.63
CA VAL A 397 10.14 17.01 11.74
C VAL A 397 10.87 16.55 13.00
N VAL A 398 10.84 15.26 13.32
CA VAL A 398 11.50 14.73 14.52
C VAL A 398 12.88 14.16 14.17
N LEU A 399 12.98 13.40 13.09
CA LEU A 399 14.19 12.65 12.77
C LEU A 399 15.43 13.52 12.58
N LEU A 400 15.34 14.59 11.77
CA LEU A 400 16.51 15.41 11.46
C LEU A 400 17.03 16.17 12.70
N PRO A 401 16.19 16.89 13.48
CA PRO A 401 16.66 17.56 14.68
C PRO A 401 17.17 16.59 15.74
N VAL A 402 16.48 15.46 15.95
CA VAL A 402 16.90 14.45 16.94
C VAL A 402 18.20 13.78 16.53
N THR A 403 18.45 13.57 15.23
CA THR A 403 19.74 13.06 14.73
C THR A 403 20.86 14.07 14.94
N PHE A 404 20.62 15.34 14.62
CA PHE A 404 21.60 16.40 14.84
C PHE A 404 21.97 16.53 16.33
N VAL A 405 20.97 16.60 17.21
CA VAL A 405 21.17 16.68 18.67
C VAL A 405 21.79 15.39 19.22
N GLY A 406 21.32 14.24 18.77
CA GLY A 406 21.81 12.92 19.19
C GLY A 406 23.30 12.76 18.90
N ILE A 407 23.74 13.07 17.68
CA ILE A 407 25.15 13.05 17.31
C ILE A 407 25.95 14.06 18.14
N PHE A 408 25.46 15.29 18.31
CA PHE A 408 26.16 16.33 19.06
C PHE A 408 26.36 15.95 20.54
N VAL A 409 25.31 15.46 21.20
CA VAL A 409 25.37 15.01 22.60
C VAL A 409 26.30 13.81 22.74
N TRP A 410 26.18 12.83 21.84
CA TRP A 410 26.97 11.60 21.94
C TRP A 410 28.45 11.84 21.65
N LYS A 411 28.77 12.79 20.76
CA LYS A 411 30.14 13.24 20.51
C LYS A 411 30.82 13.80 21.76
N GLN A 412 30.07 14.32 22.74
CA GLN A 412 30.62 14.72 24.04
C GLN A 412 30.93 13.53 24.96
N ILE A 413 30.31 12.37 24.71
CA ILE A 413 30.43 11.16 25.53
C ILE A 413 31.52 10.24 24.98
N ASP A 414 31.53 9.97 23.68
CA ASP A 414 32.43 9.00 23.02
C ASP A 414 33.49 9.65 22.11
N GLY A 415 33.44 10.98 21.93
CA GLY A 415 34.35 11.74 21.05
C GLY A 415 34.02 11.69 19.56
N ILE A 416 33.16 10.77 19.10
CA ILE A 416 32.93 10.49 17.66
C ILE A 416 31.46 10.70 17.26
N GLY A 417 30.50 10.29 18.09
CA GLY A 417 29.07 10.51 17.92
C GLY A 417 28.31 9.41 17.19
N ILE A 418 28.93 8.26 16.90
CA ILE A 418 28.35 7.19 16.08
C ILE A 418 27.14 6.54 16.74
N ASN A 419 27.23 6.22 18.03
CA ASN A 419 26.10 5.67 18.78
C ASN A 419 24.94 6.67 18.92
N GLY A 420 25.24 7.97 18.76
CA GLY A 420 24.25 9.03 18.68
C GLY A 420 23.31 8.88 17.48
N ILE A 421 23.78 8.36 16.35
CA ILE A 421 22.93 8.05 15.18
C ILE A 421 21.89 7.00 15.57
N ALA A 422 22.34 5.87 16.13
CA ALA A 422 21.46 4.76 16.45
C ALA A 422 20.37 5.14 17.46
N ILE A 423 20.75 5.87 18.51
CA ILE A 423 19.83 6.30 19.55
C ILE A 423 18.87 7.38 19.03
N ALA A 424 19.33 8.28 18.16
CA ALA A 424 18.46 9.27 17.55
C ALA A 424 17.29 8.62 16.78
N PHE A 425 17.55 7.54 16.06
CA PHE A 425 16.50 6.77 15.40
C PHE A 425 15.52 6.16 16.40
N VAL A 426 16.01 5.48 17.44
CA VAL A 426 15.16 4.91 18.51
C VAL A 426 14.25 5.99 19.11
N VAL A 427 14.83 7.13 19.51
CA VAL A 427 14.10 8.25 20.11
C VAL A 427 13.09 8.84 19.14
N THR A 428 13.46 9.01 17.87
CA THR A 428 12.56 9.52 16.83
C THR A 428 11.32 8.65 16.68
N GLU A 429 11.51 7.34 16.57
CA GLU A 429 10.41 6.40 16.41
C GLU A 429 9.45 6.49 17.60
N PHE A 430 9.98 6.50 18.83
CA PHE A 430 9.18 6.65 20.05
C PHE A 430 8.44 7.99 20.14
N LEU A 431 9.13 9.10 19.86
CA LEU A 431 8.53 10.43 19.88
C LEU A 431 7.42 10.56 18.84
N THR A 432 7.59 9.94 17.67
CA THR A 432 6.59 9.93 16.60
C THR A 432 5.33 9.18 17.06
N VAL A 433 5.48 8.01 17.68
CA VAL A 433 4.33 7.26 18.25
C VAL A 433 3.58 8.10 19.27
N ILE A 434 4.31 8.78 20.17
CA ILE A 434 3.71 9.62 21.21
C ILE A 434 2.98 10.82 20.59
N ALA A 435 3.65 11.54 19.68
CA ALA A 435 3.10 12.70 19.00
C ALA A 435 1.83 12.35 18.21
N ALA A 436 1.84 11.23 17.49
CA ALA A 436 0.69 10.76 16.74
C ALA A 436 -0.50 10.38 17.65
N ASN A 437 -0.23 9.74 18.80
CA ASN A 437 -1.28 9.44 19.78
C ASN A 437 -1.87 10.71 20.43
N ILE A 438 -1.03 11.73 20.69
CA ILE A 438 -1.50 13.02 21.19
C ILE A 438 -2.35 13.72 20.13
N TYR A 439 -1.88 13.81 18.88
CA TYR A 439 -2.61 14.41 17.78
C TYR A 439 -3.98 13.75 17.57
N ARG A 440 -4.01 12.41 17.58
CA ARG A 440 -5.26 11.63 17.55
C ARG A 440 -6.21 12.02 18.69
N LYS A 441 -5.73 12.09 19.93
CA LYS A 441 -6.55 12.48 21.09
C LYS A 441 -7.05 13.93 21.00
N ILE A 442 -6.27 14.84 20.42
CA ILE A 442 -6.70 16.23 20.22
C ILE A 442 -7.83 16.31 19.19
N LYS A 443 -7.68 15.59 18.07
CA LYS A 443 -8.67 15.55 16.98
C LYS A 443 -9.94 14.78 17.38
N TYR A 444 -9.79 13.68 18.11
CA TYR A 444 -10.86 12.77 18.51
C TYR A 444 -10.86 12.49 20.03
N LYS A 445 -11.32 13.48 20.80
CA LYS A 445 -11.19 13.57 22.27
C LYS A 445 -11.76 12.42 23.09
N GLU A 446 -12.69 11.62 22.56
CA GLU A 446 -13.31 10.49 23.27
C GLU A 446 -13.23 9.15 22.52
N SER A 447 -12.43 9.09 21.46
CA SER A 447 -12.32 7.88 20.64
C SER A 447 -11.27 6.89 21.16
N THR A 448 -11.51 5.60 20.97
CA THR A 448 -10.49 4.55 21.14
C THR A 448 -9.37 4.73 20.10
N PHE A 449 -8.22 4.07 20.29
CA PHE A 449 -7.11 4.14 19.32
C PHE A 449 -7.56 3.92 17.87
N TYR A 450 -8.52 3.01 17.68
CA TYR A 450 -9.04 2.64 16.38
C TYR A 450 -9.97 3.71 15.76
N ILE A 451 -10.45 4.70 16.52
CA ILE A 451 -11.42 5.75 16.12
C ILE A 451 -12.81 5.19 15.76
N ILE A 452 -12.85 4.03 15.11
CA ILE A 452 -14.06 3.28 14.77
C ILE A 452 -14.76 2.72 16.02
N PRO A 453 -16.09 2.53 15.95
CA PRO A 453 -16.86 1.88 17.01
C PRO A 453 -16.33 0.48 17.34
N GLU A 454 -16.38 0.10 18.62
CA GLU A 454 -16.01 -1.27 19.07
C GLU A 454 -17.02 -2.33 18.60
N GLN A 455 -18.24 -1.90 18.27
CA GLN A 455 -19.33 -2.76 17.78
C GLN A 455 -19.80 -2.24 16.43
N ASN A 456 -20.31 -3.14 15.59
CA ASN A 456 -20.94 -2.74 14.33
C ASN A 456 -22.16 -1.85 14.61
N PRO A 457 -22.48 -0.89 13.71
CA PRO A 457 -23.61 0.01 13.91
C PRO A 457 -24.93 -0.77 13.91
N GLY A 458 -25.94 -0.25 14.60
CA GLY A 458 -27.25 -0.88 14.71
C GLY A 458 -27.28 -2.14 15.59
N ILE A 459 -28.43 -2.81 15.60
CA ILE A 459 -28.59 -4.09 16.30
C ILE A 459 -28.16 -5.20 15.34
N ASN A 460 -27.20 -6.01 15.75
CA ASN A 460 -26.56 -7.01 14.89
C ASN A 460 -26.86 -8.44 15.35
N LEU A 461 -27.22 -9.30 14.40
CA LEU A 461 -27.23 -10.75 14.53
C LEU A 461 -26.07 -11.31 13.71
N ASP A 462 -25.05 -11.84 14.39
CA ASP A 462 -23.90 -12.48 13.77
C ASP A 462 -23.86 -13.97 14.09
N PHE A 463 -23.84 -14.83 13.06
CA PHE A 463 -23.64 -16.27 13.23
C PHE A 463 -22.98 -16.92 12.02
N SER A 464 -22.42 -18.10 12.23
CA SER A 464 -21.81 -18.90 11.16
C SER A 464 -22.48 -20.27 11.11
N ILE A 465 -22.68 -20.79 9.90
CA ILE A 465 -23.19 -22.15 9.67
C ILE A 465 -22.18 -22.95 8.85
N LYS A 466 -22.26 -24.28 8.89
CA LYS A 466 -21.54 -25.13 7.94
C LYS A 466 -22.27 -25.11 6.59
N SER A 467 -21.52 -25.27 5.50
CA SER A 467 -22.08 -25.34 4.14
C SER A 467 -22.79 -26.68 3.89
N ARG A 468 -23.92 -26.92 4.58
CA ARG A 468 -24.77 -28.11 4.48
C ARG A 468 -26.23 -27.67 4.36
N LEU A 469 -26.98 -28.30 3.46
CA LEU A 469 -28.41 -27.98 3.22
C LEU A 469 -29.27 -28.11 4.48
N GLU A 470 -28.93 -29.02 5.40
CA GLU A 470 -29.66 -29.16 6.67
C GLU A 470 -29.52 -27.91 7.57
N GLU A 471 -28.37 -27.23 7.54
CA GLU A 471 -28.13 -26.03 8.34
C GLU A 471 -28.70 -24.74 7.69
N SER A 472 -29.14 -24.78 6.43
CA SER A 472 -29.73 -23.59 5.79
C SER A 472 -31.12 -23.25 6.34
N GLN A 473 -31.88 -24.24 6.80
CA GLN A 473 -33.19 -24.02 7.44
C GLN A 473 -33.06 -23.26 8.77
N ASP A 474 -31.95 -23.46 9.49
CA ASP A 474 -31.67 -22.74 10.72
C ASP A 474 -31.44 -21.24 10.49
N VAL A 475 -31.00 -20.83 9.30
CA VAL A 475 -30.82 -19.42 8.91
C VAL A 475 -32.14 -18.68 8.96
N HIS A 476 -33.18 -19.26 8.34
CA HIS A 476 -34.51 -18.67 8.29
C HIS A 476 -35.04 -18.40 9.69
N ARG A 477 -35.00 -19.42 10.55
CA ARG A 477 -35.47 -19.34 11.94
C ARG A 477 -34.75 -18.25 12.71
N LYS A 478 -33.41 -18.23 12.70
CA LYS A 478 -32.60 -17.26 13.45
C LYS A 478 -32.86 -15.82 13.04
N ILE A 479 -32.97 -15.56 11.73
CA ILE A 479 -33.24 -14.21 11.22
C ILE A 479 -34.64 -13.76 11.61
N LYS A 480 -35.63 -14.65 11.51
CA LYS A 480 -37.01 -14.33 11.87
C LYS A 480 -37.15 -14.06 13.36
N GLU A 481 -36.56 -14.88 14.22
CA GLU A 481 -36.51 -14.67 15.67
C GLU A 481 -35.90 -13.31 16.01
N PHE A 482 -34.73 -12.98 15.43
CA PHE A 482 -34.08 -11.69 15.64
C PHE A 482 -34.93 -10.50 15.18
N CYS A 483 -35.56 -10.58 14.00
CA CYS A 483 -36.43 -9.52 13.51
C CYS A 483 -37.64 -9.30 14.42
N ILE A 484 -38.25 -10.39 14.92
CA ILE A 484 -39.38 -10.34 15.86
C ILE A 484 -38.95 -9.72 17.20
N GLU A 485 -37.81 -10.16 17.75
CA GLU A 485 -37.24 -9.61 19.00
C GLU A 485 -36.97 -8.09 18.92
N ASN A 486 -36.72 -7.57 17.71
CA ASN A 486 -36.41 -6.16 17.46
C ASN A 486 -37.56 -5.37 16.82
N ASN A 487 -38.81 -5.84 16.93
CA ASN A 487 -40.02 -5.16 16.47
C ASN A 487 -40.07 -4.84 14.96
N VAL A 488 -39.38 -5.62 14.13
CA VAL A 488 -39.48 -5.51 12.66
C VAL A 488 -40.83 -6.07 12.21
N SER A 489 -41.49 -5.43 11.23
CA SER A 489 -42.77 -5.89 10.69
C SER A 489 -42.66 -7.33 10.13
N GLY A 490 -43.71 -8.14 10.34
CA GLY A 490 -43.70 -9.55 9.95
C GLY A 490 -43.42 -9.77 8.46
N SER A 491 -43.86 -8.86 7.59
CA SER A 491 -43.58 -8.90 6.15
C SER A 491 -42.09 -8.72 5.86
N ARG A 492 -41.44 -7.70 6.45
CA ARG A 492 -39.99 -7.46 6.28
C ARG A 492 -39.14 -8.55 6.92
N ALA A 493 -39.53 -9.03 8.09
CA ALA A 493 -38.87 -10.15 8.77
C ALA A 493 -38.86 -11.42 7.90
N ASN A 494 -40.00 -11.74 7.27
CA ASN A 494 -40.12 -12.89 6.39
C ASN A 494 -39.29 -12.71 5.11
N LEU A 495 -39.28 -11.49 4.56
CA LEU A 495 -38.51 -11.16 3.36
C LEU A 495 -37.01 -11.31 3.59
N ALA A 496 -36.48 -10.77 4.71
CA ALA A 496 -35.08 -10.93 5.08
C ALA A 496 -34.69 -12.39 5.35
N ALA A 497 -35.57 -13.17 6.02
CA ALA A 497 -35.35 -14.58 6.29
C ALA A 497 -35.29 -15.42 5.01
N VAL A 498 -36.25 -15.24 4.10
CA VAL A 498 -36.29 -15.92 2.80
C VAL A 498 -35.06 -15.56 1.98
N CYS A 499 -34.66 -14.27 1.94
CA CYS A 499 -33.47 -13.87 1.20
C CYS A 499 -32.21 -14.56 1.70
N ALA A 500 -32.03 -14.59 3.02
CA ALA A 500 -30.86 -15.21 3.61
C ALA A 500 -30.81 -16.72 3.39
N GLU A 501 -31.96 -17.39 3.50
CA GLU A 501 -32.09 -18.81 3.20
C GLU A 501 -31.77 -19.11 1.73
N GLU A 502 -32.40 -18.40 0.79
CA GLU A 502 -32.17 -18.56 -0.64
C GLU A 502 -30.70 -18.33 -1.02
N MET A 503 -30.10 -17.25 -0.53
CA MET A 503 -28.69 -16.97 -0.77
C MET A 503 -27.77 -18.04 -0.19
N THR A 504 -28.09 -18.52 1.02
CA THR A 504 -27.34 -19.61 1.67
C THR A 504 -27.42 -20.90 0.85
N VAL A 505 -28.62 -21.29 0.41
CA VAL A 505 -28.83 -22.48 -0.43
C VAL A 505 -28.08 -22.36 -1.74
N ASN A 506 -28.11 -21.20 -2.39
CA ASN A 506 -27.35 -20.95 -3.61
C ASN A 506 -25.84 -21.08 -3.38
N ILE A 507 -25.31 -20.51 -2.30
CA ILE A 507 -23.89 -20.67 -1.94
C ILE A 507 -23.55 -22.14 -1.69
N ILE A 508 -24.42 -22.93 -1.05
CA ILE A 508 -24.16 -24.35 -0.81
C ILE A 508 -24.18 -25.14 -2.13
N LYS A 509 -25.15 -24.88 -3.01
CA LYS A 509 -25.29 -25.58 -4.30
C LYS A 509 -24.15 -25.23 -5.27
N PHE A 510 -23.78 -23.96 -5.37
CA PHE A 510 -22.86 -23.44 -6.39
C PHE A 510 -21.46 -23.07 -5.87
N GLY A 511 -21.27 -22.98 -4.56
CA GLY A 511 -19.98 -22.61 -3.93
C GLY A 511 -18.90 -23.69 -3.99
N GLY A 512 -19.21 -24.87 -4.55
CA GLY A 512 -18.28 -26.00 -4.72
C GLY A 512 -17.86 -26.67 -3.40
N LYS A 513 -17.10 -27.77 -3.48
CA LYS A 513 -16.65 -28.57 -2.32
C LYS A 513 -15.66 -27.84 -1.38
N SER A 514 -15.24 -26.62 -1.72
CA SER A 514 -14.29 -25.82 -0.93
C SER A 514 -14.96 -24.93 0.12
N SER A 515 -16.28 -24.68 0.03
CA SER A 515 -17.02 -23.90 1.01
C SER A 515 -17.27 -24.75 2.26
N ASN A 516 -16.65 -24.40 3.38
CA ASN A 516 -16.83 -25.12 4.64
C ASN A 516 -17.76 -24.37 5.60
N TRP A 517 -17.77 -23.04 5.53
CA TRP A 517 -18.48 -22.17 6.46
C TRP A 517 -19.06 -20.97 5.71
N ILE A 518 -20.26 -20.57 6.13
CA ILE A 518 -20.95 -19.38 5.65
C ILE A 518 -21.17 -18.48 6.87
N ASP A 519 -20.62 -17.27 6.82
CA ASP A 519 -20.81 -16.23 7.84
C ASP A 519 -21.99 -15.36 7.43
N ILE A 520 -22.97 -15.22 8.31
CA ILE A 520 -24.20 -14.45 8.08
C ILE A 520 -24.29 -13.37 9.16
N ASN A 521 -24.45 -12.13 8.72
CA ASN A 521 -24.70 -10.97 9.57
C ASN A 521 -26.00 -10.29 9.10
N LEU A 522 -26.92 -10.04 10.02
CA LEU A 522 -28.08 -9.19 9.78
C LEU A 522 -28.02 -7.99 10.72
N CYS A 523 -28.00 -6.80 10.14
CA CYS A 523 -27.90 -5.54 10.84
C CYS A 523 -29.19 -4.73 10.65
N LEU A 524 -29.79 -4.29 11.76
CA LEU A 524 -30.90 -3.34 11.76
C LEU A 524 -30.38 -1.94 12.13
N GLU A 525 -30.34 -1.03 11.16
CA GLU A 525 -29.84 0.35 11.29
C GLU A 525 -30.89 1.32 10.72
N GLU A 526 -31.43 2.25 11.53
CA GLU A 526 -32.39 3.28 11.09
C GLU A 526 -33.59 2.73 10.27
N ASP A 527 -34.15 1.60 10.70
CA ASP A 527 -35.24 0.88 10.01
C ASP A 527 -34.84 0.32 8.63
N ILE A 528 -33.55 0.16 8.34
CA ILE A 528 -33.02 -0.57 7.18
C ILE A 528 -32.43 -1.89 7.66
N LEU A 529 -32.76 -2.99 6.96
CA LEU A 529 -32.15 -4.29 7.23
C LEU A 529 -31.03 -4.54 6.21
N ASN A 530 -29.80 -4.69 6.71
CA ASN A 530 -28.64 -5.03 5.91
C ASN A 530 -28.23 -6.47 6.21
N LEU A 531 -28.44 -7.35 5.25
CA LEU A 531 -28.00 -8.74 5.29
C LEU A 531 -26.67 -8.86 4.57
N ARG A 532 -25.68 -9.43 5.25
CA ARG A 532 -24.36 -9.75 4.71
C ARG A 532 -24.12 -11.24 4.81
N ILE A 533 -23.65 -11.82 3.71
CA ILE A 533 -23.30 -13.23 3.65
C ILE A 533 -21.89 -13.35 3.06
N ARG A 534 -21.00 -14.03 3.78
CA ARG A 534 -19.64 -14.32 3.36
C ARG A 534 -19.37 -15.82 3.30
N ASP A 535 -18.72 -16.26 2.25
CA ASP A 535 -18.28 -17.65 2.10
C ASP A 535 -16.90 -17.75 1.43
N ASN A 536 -16.27 -18.91 1.58
CA ASN A 536 -14.96 -19.21 0.97
C ASN A 536 -15.06 -20.17 -0.23
N GLY A 537 -16.22 -20.22 -0.89
CA GLY A 537 -16.48 -21.05 -2.06
C GLY A 537 -15.84 -20.54 -3.35
N VAL A 538 -16.13 -21.25 -4.43
CA VAL A 538 -15.73 -20.90 -5.80
C VAL A 538 -16.29 -19.50 -6.16
N ASN A 539 -15.63 -18.81 -7.09
CA ASN A 539 -16.10 -17.50 -7.55
C ASN A 539 -17.51 -17.61 -8.12
N PHE A 540 -18.45 -16.96 -7.44
CA PHE A 540 -19.85 -16.94 -7.80
C PHE A 540 -20.37 -15.53 -7.54
N ASN A 541 -20.51 -14.74 -8.61
CA ASN A 541 -21.09 -13.41 -8.57
C ASN A 541 -22.61 -13.51 -8.79
N PRO A 542 -23.45 -13.33 -7.75
CA PRO A 542 -24.90 -13.44 -7.88
C PRO A 542 -25.49 -12.35 -8.79
N LEU A 543 -24.79 -11.22 -8.97
CA LEU A 543 -25.25 -10.10 -9.80
C LEU A 543 -25.13 -10.41 -11.29
N GLU A 544 -24.03 -11.06 -11.70
CA GLU A 544 -23.77 -11.45 -13.09
C GLU A 544 -24.52 -12.70 -13.52
N TYR A 545 -25.10 -13.43 -12.57
CA TYR A 545 -25.95 -14.58 -12.86
C TYR A 545 -27.11 -14.17 -13.80
N LYS A 546 -27.03 -14.65 -15.04
CA LYS A 546 -28.08 -14.61 -16.06
C LYS A 546 -28.48 -16.04 -16.35
N ASN A 547 -29.78 -16.23 -16.49
CA ASN A 547 -30.42 -17.53 -16.64
C ASN A 547 -29.85 -18.26 -17.87
N ASP A 548 -29.01 -19.27 -17.65
CA ASP A 548 -28.55 -20.19 -18.70
C ASP A 548 -29.06 -21.59 -18.34
N SER A 549 -30.02 -22.06 -19.14
CA SER A 549 -30.57 -23.42 -19.27
C SER A 549 -32.03 -23.65 -18.83
N GLU A 550 -32.74 -24.40 -19.68
CA GLU A 550 -34.13 -24.87 -19.59
C GLU A 550 -34.32 -26.00 -18.55
N GLU A 551 -33.31 -26.31 -17.73
CA GLU A 551 -33.45 -27.26 -16.61
C GLU A 551 -33.68 -26.49 -15.29
N PHE A 552 -34.96 -26.38 -14.95
CA PHE A 552 -35.56 -26.03 -13.66
C PHE A 552 -34.59 -25.99 -12.45
N ASP A 553 -34.37 -24.79 -11.89
CA ASP A 553 -34.73 -24.40 -10.50
C ASP A 553 -33.93 -23.17 -10.04
N ILE A 554 -34.23 -21.98 -10.59
CA ILE A 554 -33.59 -20.72 -10.18
C ILE A 554 -34.64 -19.63 -10.06
N HIS A 555 -35.30 -19.60 -8.90
CA HIS A 555 -36.15 -18.49 -8.48
C HIS A 555 -35.51 -17.66 -7.36
N GLY A 556 -34.61 -18.22 -6.55
CA GLY A 556 -34.04 -17.55 -5.38
C GLY A 556 -33.31 -16.24 -5.68
N ILE A 557 -32.32 -16.24 -6.59
CA ILE A 557 -31.50 -15.03 -6.85
C ILE A 557 -32.30 -13.94 -7.56
N GLU A 558 -33.15 -14.28 -8.52
CA GLU A 558 -34.03 -13.29 -9.16
C GLU A 558 -35.07 -12.73 -8.18
N LEU A 559 -35.61 -13.57 -7.31
CA LEU A 559 -36.49 -13.15 -6.23
C LEU A 559 -35.76 -12.17 -5.31
N VAL A 560 -34.56 -12.52 -4.83
CA VAL A 560 -33.70 -11.65 -4.00
C VAL A 560 -33.43 -10.32 -4.69
N LYS A 561 -33.07 -10.33 -5.98
CA LYS A 561 -32.85 -9.11 -6.77
C LYS A 561 -34.11 -8.23 -6.84
N LYS A 562 -35.30 -8.83 -7.00
CA LYS A 562 -36.57 -8.10 -7.07
C LYS A 562 -37.03 -7.53 -5.74
N ILE A 563 -36.74 -8.21 -4.63
CA ILE A 563 -37.22 -7.82 -3.30
C ILE A 563 -36.22 -6.97 -2.50
N SER A 564 -34.94 -6.98 -2.87
CA SER A 564 -33.91 -6.13 -2.27
C SER A 564 -33.96 -4.70 -2.81
N LYS A 565 -33.70 -3.72 -1.94
CA LYS A 565 -33.49 -2.31 -2.32
C LYS A 565 -32.16 -2.11 -3.03
N SER A 566 -31.13 -2.84 -2.60
CA SER A 566 -29.82 -2.90 -3.23
C SER A 566 -29.13 -4.22 -2.95
N MET A 567 -28.36 -4.70 -3.91
CA MET A 567 -27.54 -5.89 -3.80
C MET A 567 -26.14 -5.58 -4.36
N ASN A 568 -25.13 -5.75 -3.52
CA ASN A 568 -23.73 -5.53 -3.87
C ASN A 568 -22.96 -6.83 -3.67
N TYR A 569 -22.05 -7.13 -4.60
CA TYR A 569 -21.17 -8.28 -4.52
C TYR A 569 -19.73 -7.83 -4.71
N ILE A 570 -18.85 -8.35 -3.87
CA ILE A 570 -17.41 -8.22 -4.04
C ILE A 570 -16.76 -9.56 -3.72
N ARG A 571 -15.84 -10.01 -4.58
CA ARG A 571 -14.91 -11.07 -4.21
C ARG A 571 -13.63 -10.44 -3.71
N ALA A 572 -13.39 -10.61 -2.42
CA ALA A 572 -12.25 -10.02 -1.73
C ALA A 572 -11.58 -11.08 -0.89
N ILE A 573 -10.25 -11.16 -0.90
CA ILE A 573 -9.50 -12.05 0.01
C ILE A 573 -9.91 -13.53 -0.22
N ASP A 574 -10.22 -13.88 -1.48
CA ASP A 574 -10.71 -15.21 -1.87
C ASP A 574 -11.98 -15.61 -1.09
N MET A 575 -12.77 -14.62 -0.67
CA MET A 575 -14.10 -14.78 -0.09
C MET A 575 -15.11 -14.09 -0.99
N ASN A 576 -16.23 -14.77 -1.22
CA ASN A 576 -17.42 -14.15 -1.76
C ASN A 576 -18.04 -13.32 -0.64
N ASN A 577 -18.39 -12.08 -0.91
CA ASN A 577 -19.16 -11.26 0.01
C ASN A 577 -20.34 -10.62 -0.71
N THR A 578 -21.53 -10.87 -0.19
CA THR A 578 -22.78 -10.32 -0.72
C THR A 578 -23.47 -9.51 0.36
N ILE A 579 -23.79 -8.25 0.05
CA ILE A 579 -24.54 -7.34 0.92
C ILE A 579 -25.87 -7.02 0.24
N ILE A 580 -26.95 -7.23 0.98
CA ILE A 580 -28.33 -7.04 0.53
C ILE A 580 -29.02 -6.12 1.52
N SER A 581 -29.65 -5.05 1.03
CA SER A 581 -30.40 -4.10 1.84
C SER A 581 -31.90 -4.19 1.55
N PHE A 582 -32.72 -4.07 2.59
CA PHE A 582 -34.19 -4.15 2.54
C PHE A 582 -34.87 -2.92 3.11
#